data_AF-A0A3D3HTI0-F1
#
_entry.id   AF-A0A3D3HTI0-F1
#
_cell.length_a   1.000
_cell.length_b   1.000
_cell.length_c   1.000
_cell.angle_alpha   90.00
_cell.angle_beta   90.00
_cell.angle_gamma   90.00
#
_symmetry.space_group_name_H-M   'P 1'
#
loop_
_entity.id
_entity.type
_entity.pdbx_description
1 polymer ?
#
loop_
_entity_poly.entity_id
_entity_poly.type
_entity_poly.pdbx_seq_one_letter_code
_entity_poly.pdbx_strand_id
1 'polypeptide(L)'
;MKHTIKHISAREILASVGSPTVEARVELDNGLVASASVPFGVSAGSHEATTLFDGDPKRYNGQGMLKACSNIRSSIAPALTGMQVTDQKKIDARM
;
A
#
# COMPACT_ATOMS: atom_id res chain seq x y z
N MET A 1 14.95 -19.23 11.33
CA MET A 1 14.04 -18.26 11.94
C MET A 1 12.83 -18.12 11.02
N LYS A 2 11.62 -18.00 11.56
CA LYS A 2 10.46 -17.68 10.73
C LYS A 2 10.50 -16.18 10.40
N HIS A 3 10.19 -15.85 9.16
CA HIS A 3 10.13 -14.48 8.63
C HIS A 3 8.80 -14.31 7.90
N THR A 4 7.71 -14.67 8.57
CA THR A 4 6.38 -14.57 7.97
C THR A 4 5.74 -13.24 8.28
N ILE A 5 4.96 -12.74 7.34
CA ILE A 5 4.17 -11.52 7.51
C ILE A 5 3.18 -11.74 8.67
N LYS A 6 3.33 -10.94 9.73
CA LYS A 6 2.45 -10.98 10.91
C LYS A 6 1.35 -9.94 10.78
N HIS A 7 1.69 -8.73 10.38
CA HIS A 7 0.73 -7.63 10.28
C HIS A 7 1.10 -6.68 9.12
N ILE A 8 0.08 -6.18 8.42
CA ILE A 8 0.23 -5.13 7.41
C ILE A 8 -0.74 -4.01 7.78
N SER A 9 -0.23 -2.78 7.79
CA SER A 9 -1.02 -1.57 7.98
C SER A 9 -0.72 -0.56 6.87
N ALA A 10 -1.64 0.37 6.64
CA ALA A 10 -1.46 1.44 5.67
C ALA A 10 -2.00 2.76 6.21
N ARG A 11 -1.36 3.85 5.79
CA ARG A 11 -1.82 5.22 6.06
C ARG A 11 -1.63 6.10 4.84
N GLU A 12 -2.47 7.12 4.76
CA GLU A 12 -2.31 8.22 3.82
C GLU A 12 -1.26 9.18 4.36
N ILE A 13 -0.28 9.54 3.54
CA ILE A 13 0.76 10.53 3.81
C ILE A 13 0.80 11.55 2.67
N LEU A 14 1.63 12.58 2.79
CA LEU A 14 1.84 13.55 1.71
C LEU A 14 3.16 13.29 0.98
N ALA A 15 3.11 13.27 -0.35
CA ALA A 15 4.28 13.25 -1.21
C ALA A 15 4.99 14.62 -1.21
N SER A 16 6.18 14.70 -1.83
CA SER A 16 6.99 15.92 -1.89
C SER A 16 6.27 17.13 -2.52
N VAL A 17 5.28 16.89 -3.37
CA VAL A 17 4.47 17.92 -4.03
C VAL A 17 3.17 18.26 -3.28
N GLY A 18 2.97 17.71 -2.07
CA GLY A 18 1.79 17.95 -1.24
C GLY A 18 0.55 17.13 -1.61
N SER A 19 0.64 16.27 -2.64
CA SER A 19 -0.42 15.32 -3.01
C SER A 19 -0.48 14.12 -2.05
N PRO A 20 -1.67 13.57 -1.75
CA PRO A 20 -1.78 12.33 -1.00
C PRO A 20 -1.08 11.16 -1.69
N THR A 21 -0.45 10.31 -0.89
CA THR A 21 0.05 9.00 -1.31
C THR A 21 -0.10 7.98 -0.17
N VAL A 22 0.16 6.70 -0.45
CA VAL A 22 0.05 5.62 0.51
C VAL A 22 1.43 5.22 1.04
N GLU A 23 1.52 5.02 2.35
CA GLU A 23 2.61 4.28 3.00
C GLU A 23 2.05 2.97 3.56
N ALA A 24 2.71 1.86 3.23
CA ALA A 24 2.45 0.55 3.81
C ALA A 24 3.54 0.20 4.83
N ARG A 25 3.15 -0.39 5.95
CA ARG A 25 4.04 -0.89 7.00
C ARG A 25 3.80 -2.38 7.19
N VAL A 26 4.86 -3.17 7.12
CA VAL A 26 4.86 -4.63 7.30
C VAL A 26 5.61 -4.98 8.57
N GLU A 27 5.00 -5.77 9.45
CA GLU A 27 5.60 -6.38 10.64
C GLU A 27 5.70 -7.88 10.44
N LEU A 28 6.87 -8.45 10.75
CA LEU A 28 7.14 -9.88 10.70
C LEU A 28 6.99 -10.51 12.09
N ASP A 29 6.85 -11.83 12.12
CA ASP A 29 6.72 -12.60 13.36
C ASP A 29 7.96 -12.56 14.27
N ASN A 30 9.12 -12.25 13.70
CA ASN A 30 10.37 -12.01 14.44
C ASN A 30 10.54 -10.56 14.94
N GLY A 31 9.53 -9.70 14.78
CA GLY A 31 9.53 -8.31 15.24
C GLY A 31 10.22 -7.31 14.29
N LEU A 32 10.75 -7.75 13.15
CA LEU A 32 11.24 -6.83 12.12
C LEU A 32 10.07 -6.04 11.53
N VAL A 33 10.31 -4.75 11.31
CA VAL A 33 9.33 -3.82 10.76
C VAL A 33 9.98 -3.02 9.65
N ALA A 34 9.28 -2.91 8.53
CA ALA A 34 9.66 -2.05 7.42
C ALA A 34 8.45 -1.25 6.93
N SER A 35 8.72 -0.08 6.36
CA SER A 35 7.72 0.76 5.71
C SER A 35 8.21 1.24 4.36
N ALA A 36 7.28 1.39 3.42
CA ALA A 36 7.54 1.94 2.10
C ALA A 36 6.37 2.83 1.68
N SER A 37 6.70 3.98 1.09
CA SER A 37 5.74 4.91 0.50
C SER A 37 5.79 4.86 -1.02
N VAL A 38 4.62 4.93 -1.66
CA VAL A 38 4.53 4.96 -3.13
C VAL A 38 4.81 6.38 -3.62
N PRO A 39 5.66 6.60 -4.64
CA PRO A 39 5.85 7.92 -5.23
C PRO A 39 4.57 8.41 -5.91
N PHE A 40 4.30 9.71 -5.84
CA PHE A 40 3.18 10.31 -6.57
C PHE A 40 3.62 10.64 -8.01
N GLY A 41 3.05 9.94 -8.99
CA GLY A 41 3.26 10.18 -10.41
C GLY A 41 2.07 10.90 -11.05
N VAL A 42 2.35 11.83 -11.96
CA VAL A 42 1.34 12.55 -12.76
C VAL A 42 1.09 11.90 -14.13
N SER A 43 1.89 10.89 -14.50
CA SER A 43 1.68 10.11 -15.72
C SER A 43 0.41 9.27 -15.57
N ALA A 44 -0.42 9.28 -16.61
CA ALA A 44 -1.64 8.50 -16.69
C ALA A 44 -1.74 7.92 -18.11
N GLY A 45 -0.69 7.22 -18.54
CA GLY A 45 -0.73 6.46 -19.78
C GLY A 45 -1.85 5.42 -19.74
N SER A 46 -2.56 5.22 -20.84
CA SER A 46 -3.69 4.27 -20.91
C SER A 46 -3.30 2.80 -20.66
N HIS A 47 -2.00 2.50 -20.69
CA HIS A 47 -1.43 1.17 -20.43
C HIS A 47 -0.73 1.08 -19.07
N GLU A 48 -0.77 2.14 -18.24
CA GLU A 48 -0.19 2.15 -16.90
C GLU A 48 -1.18 1.58 -15.87
N ALA A 49 -0.64 1.05 -14.77
CA ALA A 49 -1.45 0.68 -13.62
C ALA A 49 -2.18 1.92 -13.06
N THR A 50 -3.49 1.79 -12.81
CA THR A 50 -4.31 2.93 -12.41
C THR A 50 -4.21 3.21 -10.90
N THR A 51 -4.08 4.48 -10.55
CA THR A 51 -4.13 4.96 -9.17
C THR A 51 -5.57 4.99 -8.64
N LEU A 52 -5.79 4.44 -7.45
CA LEU A 52 -7.10 4.45 -6.78
C LEU A 52 -7.28 5.69 -5.90
N PHE A 53 -7.96 6.70 -6.45
CA PHE A 53 -8.33 7.90 -5.71
C PHE A 53 -9.70 7.77 -5.00
N ASP A 54 -9.88 8.57 -3.95
CA ASP A 54 -11.12 8.66 -3.18
C ASP A 54 -12.25 9.26 -4.02
N GLY A 55 -11.93 10.24 -4.88
CA GLY A 55 -12.90 10.96 -5.71
C GLY A 55 -13.77 11.95 -4.94
N ASP A 56 -13.47 12.22 -3.67
CA ASP A 56 -14.16 13.22 -2.84
C ASP A 56 -13.59 14.63 -3.12
N PRO A 57 -14.34 15.54 -3.78
CA PRO A 57 -13.83 16.87 -4.12
C PRO A 57 -13.44 17.71 -2.90
N LYS A 58 -13.98 17.41 -1.72
CA LYS A 58 -13.67 18.13 -0.48
C LYS A 58 -12.29 17.79 0.09
N ARG A 59 -11.69 16.68 -0.35
CA ARG A 59 -10.40 16.20 0.12
C ARG A 59 -9.42 16.13 -1.04
N TYR A 60 -8.41 17.00 -1.00
CA TYR A 60 -7.33 17.02 -1.99
C TYR A 60 -7.84 17.04 -3.44
N ASN A 61 -8.92 17.79 -3.71
CA ASN A 61 -9.57 17.87 -5.03
C ASN A 61 -9.93 16.49 -5.63
N GLY A 62 -10.33 15.54 -4.80
CA GLY A 62 -10.65 14.16 -5.22
C GLY A 62 -9.48 13.19 -5.17
N GLN A 63 -8.25 13.65 -4.93
CA GLN A 63 -7.04 12.84 -4.96
C GLN A 63 -6.67 12.18 -3.61
N GLY A 64 -7.58 12.19 -2.63
CA GLY A 64 -7.40 11.37 -1.42
C GLY A 64 -7.17 9.89 -1.75
N MET A 65 -6.54 9.15 -0.85
CA MET A 65 -6.18 7.73 -1.00
C MET A 65 -6.63 6.87 0.18
N LEU A 66 -7.66 7.27 0.93
CA LEU A 66 -8.20 6.46 2.01
C LEU A 66 -8.81 5.15 1.50
N LYS A 67 -9.39 5.12 0.30
CA LYS A 67 -9.86 3.90 -0.36
C LYS A 67 -8.71 2.93 -0.60
N ALA A 68 -7.57 3.41 -1.10
CA ALA A 68 -6.37 2.60 -1.29
C ALA A 68 -5.86 2.03 0.05
N CYS A 69 -5.79 2.87 1.10
CA CYS A 69 -5.44 2.41 2.45
C CYS A 69 -6.44 1.38 3.01
N SER A 70 -7.73 1.53 2.71
CA SER A 70 -8.75 0.57 3.08
C SER A 70 -8.53 -0.77 2.39
N ASN A 71 -8.29 -0.78 1.08
CA ASN A 71 -8.02 -1.99 0.31
C ASN A 71 -6.80 -2.76 0.84
N ILE A 72 -5.75 -2.05 1.26
CA ILE A 72 -4.60 -2.71 1.88
C ILE A 72 -5.03 -3.43 3.15
N ARG A 73 -5.82 -2.79 4.02
CA ARG A 73 -6.24 -3.39 5.29
C ARG A 73 -7.28 -4.51 5.13
N SER A 74 -8.25 -4.35 4.23
CA SER A 74 -9.39 -5.27 4.11
C SER A 74 -9.14 -6.44 3.16
N SER A 75 -8.27 -6.27 2.17
CA SER A 75 -8.12 -7.23 1.08
C SER A 75 -6.69 -7.77 0.98
N ILE A 76 -5.69 -6.89 0.91
CA ILE A 76 -4.28 -7.31 0.72
C ILE A 76 -3.73 -7.94 2.01
N ALA A 77 -3.94 -7.30 3.17
CA ALA A 77 -3.39 -7.78 4.43
C ALA A 77 -3.85 -9.21 4.77
N PRO A 78 -5.16 -9.55 4.73
CA PRO A 78 -5.59 -10.93 4.97
C PRO A 78 -5.06 -11.94 3.95
N ALA A 79 -4.83 -11.52 2.70
CA ALA A 79 -4.33 -12.39 1.64
C ALA A 79 -2.84 -12.73 1.81
N LEU A 80 -2.06 -11.88 2.49
CA LEU A 80 -0.61 -11.99 2.63
C LEU A 80 -0.14 -12.42 4.03
N THR A 81 -0.95 -12.25 5.08
CA THR A 81 -0.60 -12.68 6.44
C THR A 81 -0.24 -14.18 6.47
N GLY A 82 0.88 -14.50 7.11
CA GLY A 82 1.44 -15.85 7.21
C GLY A 82 2.34 -16.27 6.05
N MET A 83 2.43 -15.47 4.96
CA MET A 83 3.35 -15.75 3.86
C MET A 83 4.80 -15.44 4.24
N GLN A 84 5.76 -16.18 3.65
CA GLN A 84 7.19 -15.92 3.83
C GLN A 84 7.59 -14.64 3.09
N VAL A 85 8.21 -13.69 3.80
CA VAL A 85 8.58 -12.39 3.24
C VAL A 85 9.64 -12.49 2.14
N THR A 86 10.43 -13.57 2.13
CA THR A 86 11.51 -13.78 1.15
C THR A 86 11.01 -14.30 -0.20
N ASP A 87 9.76 -14.74 -0.30
CA ASP A 87 9.16 -15.21 -1.56
C ASP A 87 8.43 -14.08 -2.29
N GLN A 88 9.21 -13.09 -2.73
CA GLN A 88 8.69 -11.85 -3.33
C GLN A 88 7.74 -12.11 -4.51
N LYS A 89 8.10 -13.04 -5.42
CA LYS A 89 7.27 -13.36 -6.58
C LYS A 89 5.89 -13.89 -6.20
N LYS A 90 5.83 -14.72 -5.15
CA LYS A 90 4.56 -15.28 -4.67
C LYS A 90 3.71 -14.22 -3.98
N ILE A 91 4.34 -13.29 -3.27
CA ILE A 91 3.65 -12.13 -2.67
C ILE A 91 3.04 -11.26 -3.78
N ASP A 92 3.83 -10.90 -4.79
CA ASP A 92 3.37 -10.06 -5.89
C ASP A 92 2.24 -10.72 -6.68
N ALA A 93 2.31 -12.02 -6.95
CA ALA A 93 1.27 -12.77 -7.66
C ALA A 93 -0.03 -12.97 -6.84
N ARG A 94 -0.02 -12.67 -5.54
CA ARG A 94 -1.19 -12.85 -4.66
C ARG A 94 -2.04 -11.58 -4.56
N MET A 95 -1.51 -10.43 -4.94
CA MET A 95 -2.19 -9.13 -4.99
C MET A 95 -2.91 -8.94 -6.32
#